data_AF-A0A077EDB5-F1
#
_entry.id   AF-A0A077EDB5-F1
#
_cell.length_a   1.000
_cell.length_b   1.000
_cell.length_c   1.000
_cell.angle_alpha   90.00
_cell.angle_beta   90.00
_cell.angle_gamma   90.00
#
_symmetry.space_group_name_H-M   'P 1'
#
loop_
_entity.id
_entity.type
_entity.pdbx_description
1 polymer ?
#
loop_
_entity_poly.entity_id
_entity_poly.type
_entity_poly.pdbx_seq_one_letter_code
_entity_poly.pdbx_strand_id
1 'polypeptide(L)' 'MKAGEGPNLKNVKVVNEDDPVCHMKTAEFLKDTAVYKGSIYGFCSDNCKKTFKKNPDKYVQK' A
#
# COMPACT_ATOMS: atom_id res chain seq x y z
N MET A 1 -12.55 -21.38 4.98
CA MET A 1 -11.92 -20.52 3.95
C MET A 1 -11.02 -19.53 4.68
N LYS A 2 -9.71 -19.78 4.78
CA LYS A 2 -8.77 -18.91 5.51
C LYS A 2 -8.43 -17.71 4.61
N ALA A 3 -8.95 -16.55 4.94
CA ALA A 3 -8.46 -15.30 4.38
C ALA A 3 -7.14 -14.94 5.07
N GLY A 4 -6.14 -14.51 4.29
CA GLY A 4 -5.07 -13.67 4.80
C GLY A 4 -3.71 -14.33 5.02
N GLU A 5 -3.22 -15.15 4.10
CA GLU A 5 -1.79 -15.13 3.82
C GLU A 5 -1.52 -13.83 3.04
N GLY A 6 -1.13 -12.78 3.78
CA GLY A 6 -0.56 -11.60 3.14
C GLY A 6 0.67 -12.07 2.34
N PRO A 7 0.81 -11.68 1.06
CA PRO A 7 1.95 -12.10 0.26
C PRO A 7 3.25 -11.72 0.98
N ASN A 8 4.29 -12.53 0.84
CA ASN A 8 5.60 -12.20 1.38
C ASN A 8 6.18 -11.04 0.55
N LEU A 9 5.87 -9.80 0.93
CA LEU A 9 6.15 -8.59 0.14
C LEU A 9 7.62 -8.14 0.19
N LYS A 10 8.54 -9.01 0.61
CA LYS A 10 9.97 -8.71 0.79
C LYS A 10 10.69 -8.24 -0.49
N ASN A 11 10.08 -8.41 -1.66
CA ASN A 11 10.66 -8.04 -2.95
C ASN A 11 9.75 -7.17 -3.83
N VAL A 12 8.67 -6.60 -3.29
CA VAL A 12 7.79 -5.74 -4.08
C VAL A 12 8.34 -4.32 -4.12
N LYS A 13 8.66 -3.84 -5.33
CA LYS A 13 8.97 -2.43 -5.58
C LYS A 13 7.67 -1.64 -5.65
N VAL A 14 7.49 -0.76 -4.68
CA VAL A 14 6.40 0.22 -4.65
C VAL A 14 6.91 1.57 -5.11
N VAL A 15 6.04 2.40 -5.66
CA VAL A 15 6.38 3.76 -6.11
C VAL A 15 6.42 4.77 -4.96
N ASN A 16 5.88 4.41 -3.79
CA ASN A 16 5.85 5.24 -2.59
C ASN A 16 6.76 4.66 -1.50
N GLU A 17 7.70 5.46 -1.01
CA GLU A 17 8.54 5.09 0.12
C GLU A 17 7.76 5.09 1.44
N ASP A 18 6.75 5.95 1.53
CA ASP A 18 5.88 6.11 2.69
C ASP A 18 4.40 5.84 2.34
N ASP A 19 3.66 5.30 3.31
CA ASP A 19 2.25 5.01 3.17
C ASP A 19 1.50 6.34 3.09
N PRO A 20 0.74 6.62 2.02
CA PRO A 20 0.12 7.93 1.85
C PRO A 20 -1.05 8.16 2.82
N VAL A 21 -1.52 7.13 3.53
CA VAL A 21 -2.60 7.25 4.51
C VAL A 21 -2.07 7.60 5.89
N CYS A 22 -0.97 6.98 6.33
CA CYS A 22 -0.44 7.14 7.68
C CYS A 22 0.99 7.71 7.75
N HIS A 23 1.63 7.95 6.61
CA HIS A 23 3.02 8.40 6.47
C HIS A 23 4.05 7.49 7.17
N MET A 24 3.75 6.20 7.33
CA MET A 24 4.73 5.21 7.80
C MET A 24 5.59 4.71 6.64
N LYS A 25 6.85 4.40 6.92
CA LYS A 25 7.75 3.77 5.95
C LYS A 25 7.18 2.44 5.46
N THR A 26 6.87 2.36 4.17
CA THR A 26 6.43 1.12 3.57
C THR A 26 7.59 0.14 3.46
N ALA A 27 8.82 0.60 3.22
CA ALA A 27 9.99 -0.25 3.07
C ALA A 27 10.19 -1.29 4.20
N GLU A 28 9.88 -0.93 5.45
CA GLU A 28 10.05 -1.81 6.61
C GLU A 28 8.74 -2.49 7.03
N PHE A 29 7.59 -1.84 6.79
CA PHE A 29 6.27 -2.29 7.28
C PHE A 29 5.31 -2.72 6.16
N LEU A 30 5.80 -2.95 4.94
CA LEU A 30 4.98 -3.29 3.78
C LEU A 30 4.15 -4.55 4.04
N LYS A 31 2.84 -4.37 4.22
CA LYS A 31 1.93 -5.47 4.55
C LYS A 31 0.92 -5.76 3.46
N ASP A 32 0.56 -4.74 2.69
CA ASP A 32 -0.27 -4.89 1.51
C ASP A 32 0.17 -3.91 0.41
N THR A 33 -0.18 -4.20 -0.84
CA THR A 33 0.01 -3.30 -1.99
C THR A 33 -1.26 -3.16 -2.82
N ALA A 34 -1.37 -2.05 -3.54
CA ALA A 34 -2.44 -1.83 -4.52
C ALA A 34 -1.87 -1.21 -5.79
N VAL A 35 -2.33 -1.73 -6.92
CA VAL A 35 -2.02 -1.15 -8.23
C VAL A 35 -2.99 -0.01 -8.49
N TYR A 36 -2.48 1.18 -8.76
CA TYR A 36 -3.26 2.36 -9.11
C TYR A 36 -2.55 3.16 -10.21
N LYS A 37 -3.30 3.50 -11.27
CA LYS A 37 -2.77 4.19 -12.48
C LYS A 37 -1.51 3.52 -13.07
N GLY A 38 -1.41 2.19 -13.01
CA GLY A 38 -0.25 1.42 -13.50
C GLY A 38 0.95 1.36 -12.54
N SER A 39 0.87 2.04 -11.40
CA SER A 39 1.91 2.06 -10.37
C SER A 39 1.51 1.22 -9.16
N ILE A 40 2.47 0.53 -8.54
CA ILE A 40 2.25 -0.26 -7.32
C ILE A 40 2.46 0.63 -6.10
N TYR A 41 1.44 0.80 -5.26
CA TYR A 41 1.53 1.51 -3.99
C TYR A 41 1.58 0.54 -2.83
N GLY A 42 2.48 0.80 -1.89
CA GLY A 42 2.65 0.08 -0.65
C GLY A 42 1.87 0.65 0.49
N PHE A 43 1.39 -0.25 1.35
CA PHE A 43 0.61 0.07 2.53
C PHE A 43 1.13 -0.70 3.73
N CYS A 44 1.23 -0.02 4.87
CA CYS A 44 1.65 -0.66 6.12
C CYS A 44 0.56 -1.58 6.68
N SER A 45 -0.68 -1.45 6.21
CA SER A 45 -1.83 -2.22 6.68
C SER A 45 -2.96 -2.27 5.65
N ASP A 46 -3.77 -3.31 5.75
CA ASP A 46 -4.99 -3.52 4.95
C ASP A 46 -5.96 -2.32 5.07
N ASN A 47 -6.02 -1.71 6.25
CA ASN A 47 -6.83 -0.51 6.50
C ASN A 47 -6.33 0.70 5.69
N CYS A 48 -5.01 0.91 5.58
CA CYS A 48 -4.44 1.97 4.75
C CYS A 48 -4.81 1.74 3.28
N LYS A 49 -4.67 0.52 2.77
CA LYS A 49 -5.11 0.17 1.41
C LYS A 49 -6.59 0.45 1.18
N LYS A 50 -7.47 0.11 2.13
CA LYS A 50 -8.91 0.41 2.01
C LYS A 50 -9.18 1.90 1.99
N THR A 51 -8.55 2.67 2.85
CA THR A 51 -8.67 4.14 2.89
C THR A 51 -8.14 4.76 1.60
N PHE A 52 -7.00 4.28 1.11
CA PHE A 52 -6.45 4.66 -0.17
C PHE A 52 -7.40 4.35 -1.31
N LYS A 53 -7.95 3.15 -1.39
CA LYS A 53 -8.93 2.77 -2.42
C LYS A 53 -10.19 3.63 -2.41
N LYS A 54 -10.60 4.17 -1.26
CA LYS A 54 -11.74 5.09 -1.17
C LYS A 54 -11.43 6.44 -1.83
N ASN A 55 -10.22 6.97 -1.66
CA ASN A 55 -9.85 8.30 -2.18
C ASN A 55 -8.42 8.33 -2.75
N PRO A 56 -8.08 7.50 -3.75
CA PRO A 56 -6.70 7.35 -4.19
C PRO A 56 -6.17 8.65 -4.81
N ASP A 57 -6.99 9.41 -5.53
CA ASP A 57 -6.58 10.71 -6.09
C ASP A 57 -6.14 11.74 -5.03
N LYS A 58 -6.60 11.63 -3.77
CA LYS A 58 -6.17 12.52 -2.68
C LYS A 58 -4.80 12.12 -2.12
N TYR A 59 -4.49 10.83 -2.18
CA TYR A 59 -3.26 10.23 -1.64
C TYR A 59 -2.14 10.14 -2.67
N VAL A 60 -2.50 10.14 -3.95
CA VAL A 60 -1.61 10.06 -5.11
C VAL A 60 -1.41 11.45 -5.73
N GLN A 61 -1.72 12.52 -5.00
CA GLN A 61 -1.44 13.88 -5.47
C GLN A 61 0.07 14.02 -5.65
N LYS A 62 0.46 13.98 -6.92
CA LYS A 62 1.83 14.19 -7.38
C LYS A 62 2.07 15.67 -7.61
#